data_AF-A0A7R7XMI5-F1
#
_entry.id   AF-A0A7R7XMI5-F1
#
_cell.length_a   1.000
_cell.length_b   1.000
_cell.length_c   1.000
_cell.angle_alpha   90.00
_cell.angle_beta   90.00
_cell.angle_gamma   90.00
#
_symmetry.space_group_name_H-M   'P 1'
#
loop_
_entity.id
_entity.type
_entity.pdbx_description
1 polymer ?
#
loop_
_entity_poly.entity_id
_entity_poly.type
_entity_poly.pdbx_seq_one_letter_code
_entity_poly.pdbx_strand_id
1 'polypeptide(L)'
;MNNIAAKVVVCVIGLVGTLGIHGRARADGSTALLLEALDSPTPYILPGTDSILTSTFTKFKPLDYILRLLVLFWWETLDGSHPDTSAIGFYFLGQLLPCIVIVYLDALRGEKPSLVKPTLWLLLFQVGTVGATGFIWAIAYIISSPTVRLKIPADTLRRSSMIRSPVYVLLLLPALALGYGIPALFMSLPSSSTSNPPLHYSFFALSYGKYCHDLFSAQLLQALMAKELQPPTTFMQSE
;
A
#
# COMPACT_ATOMS: atom_id res chain seq x y z
N MET A 1 -4.89 -25.75 15.94
CA MET A 1 -3.56 -25.17 16.23
C MET A 1 -3.67 -24.29 17.47
N ASN A 2 -2.79 -24.44 18.47
CA ASN A 2 -2.74 -23.49 19.59
C ASN A 2 -2.43 -22.09 19.02
N ASN A 3 -3.15 -21.05 19.47
CA ASN A 3 -2.98 -19.67 19.00
C ASN A 3 -1.51 -19.20 19.14
N ILE A 4 -0.79 -19.74 20.13
CA ILE A 4 0.66 -19.50 20.31
C ILE A 4 1.48 -20.03 19.13
N ALA A 5 1.23 -21.28 18.70
CA ALA A 5 1.97 -21.88 17.58
C ALA A 5 1.76 -21.12 16.27
N ALA A 6 0.54 -20.65 16.01
CA ALA A 6 0.23 -19.82 14.84
C ALA A 6 1.03 -18.51 14.83
N LYS A 7 1.07 -17.81 15.96
CA LYS A 7 1.85 -16.57 16.11
C LYS A 7 3.33 -16.81 15.87
N VAL A 8 3.90 -17.86 16.47
CA VAL A 8 5.32 -18.21 16.29
C VAL A 8 5.63 -18.50 14.83
N VAL A 9 4.83 -19.33 14.16
CA VAL A 9 5.03 -19.64 12.74
C VAL A 9 4.99 -18.38 11.87
N VAL A 10 4.00 -17.50 12.09
CA VAL A 10 3.90 -16.23 11.35
C VAL A 10 5.10 -15.33 11.62
N CYS A 11 5.57 -15.22 12.86
CA CYS A 11 6.79 -14.46 13.19
C CYS A 11 8.01 -15.02 12.46
N VAL A 12 8.19 -16.35 12.46
CA VAL A 12 9.33 -16.99 11.80
C VAL A 12 9.27 -16.75 10.29
N ILE A 13 8.11 -16.95 9.66
CA ILE A 13 7.92 -16.68 8.22
C ILE A 13 8.21 -15.21 7.91
N GLY A 14 7.73 -14.30 8.74
CA GLY A 14 7.98 -12.86 8.60
C GLY A 14 9.47 -12.50 8.68
N LEU A 15 10.17 -13.05 9.68
CA LEU A 15 11.60 -12.86 9.84
C LEU A 15 12.39 -13.43 8.66
N VAL A 16 12.06 -14.65 8.23
CA VAL A 16 12.68 -15.28 7.05
C VAL A 16 12.42 -14.46 5.79
N GLY A 17 11.19 -13.97 5.58
CA GLY A 17 10.86 -13.10 4.45
C GLY A 17 11.64 -11.79 4.47
N THR A 18 11.73 -11.15 5.63
CA THR A 18 12.46 -9.89 5.83
C THR A 18 13.96 -10.09 5.57
N LEU A 19 14.55 -11.14 6.15
CA LEU A 19 15.96 -11.50 5.93
C LEU A 19 16.21 -11.92 4.48
N GLY A 20 15.26 -12.59 3.84
CA GLY A 20 15.35 -12.94 2.43
C GLY A 20 15.43 -11.70 1.54
N ILE A 21 14.50 -10.76 1.71
CA ILE A 21 14.44 -9.54 0.88
C ILE A 21 15.67 -8.65 1.15
N HIS A 22 15.88 -8.25 2.39
CA HIS A 22 16.95 -7.29 2.72
C HIS A 22 18.33 -7.94 2.74
N GLY A 23 18.43 -9.20 3.16
CA GLY A 23 19.69 -9.94 3.19
C GLY A 23 20.21 -10.24 1.79
N ARG A 24 19.34 -10.59 0.84
CA ARG A 24 19.74 -10.77 -0.58
C ARG A 24 20.22 -9.46 -1.18
N ALA A 25 19.43 -8.38 -1.06
CA ALA A 25 19.79 -7.06 -1.57
C ALA A 25 21.08 -6.49 -0.94
N ARG A 26 21.44 -6.95 0.26
CA ARG A 26 22.72 -6.62 0.89
C ARG A 26 23.85 -7.51 0.37
N ALA A 27 23.61 -8.81 0.23
CA ALA A 27 24.61 -9.78 -0.19
C ALA A 27 25.03 -9.60 -1.65
N ASP A 28 24.14 -9.16 -2.52
CA ASP A 28 24.43 -8.88 -3.94
C ASP A 28 24.95 -7.44 -4.19
N GLY A 29 25.04 -6.61 -3.15
CA GLY A 29 25.56 -5.25 -3.23
C GLY A 29 24.55 -4.19 -3.67
N SER A 30 23.32 -4.56 -4.03
CA SER A 30 22.30 -3.62 -4.53
C SER A 30 22.00 -2.50 -3.53
N THR A 31 21.96 -2.82 -2.24
CA THR A 31 21.75 -1.84 -1.16
C THR A 31 22.88 -0.83 -1.10
N ALA A 32 24.14 -1.26 -1.30
CA ALA A 32 25.29 -0.36 -1.25
C ALA A 32 25.27 0.61 -2.43
N LEU A 33 24.97 0.11 -3.63
CA LEU A 33 24.85 0.94 -4.85
C LEU A 33 23.73 1.97 -4.74
N LEU A 34 22.57 1.58 -4.18
CA LEU A 34 21.46 2.49 -3.92
C LEU A 34 21.86 3.62 -2.96
N LEU A 35 22.52 3.27 -1.85
CA LEU A 35 22.96 4.27 -0.86
C LEU A 35 24.05 5.20 -1.44
N GLU A 36 25.00 4.65 -2.19
CA GLU A 36 26.04 5.44 -2.87
C GLU A 36 25.43 6.45 -3.85
N ALA A 37 24.44 6.03 -4.64
CA ALA A 37 23.70 6.92 -5.54
C ALA A 37 22.92 8.02 -4.79
N LEU A 38 22.34 7.70 -3.63
CA LEU A 38 21.59 8.66 -2.81
C LEU A 38 22.48 9.67 -2.10
N ASP A 39 23.64 9.23 -1.63
CA ASP A 39 24.58 10.01 -0.81
C ASP A 39 25.73 10.63 -1.64
N SER A 40 25.74 10.39 -2.96
CA SER A 40 26.70 10.96 -3.89
C SER A 40 26.77 12.50 -3.78
N PRO A 41 27.97 13.08 -3.71
CA PRO A 41 28.16 14.54 -3.66
C PRO A 41 27.82 15.22 -5.00
N THR A 42 27.81 14.46 -6.10
CA THR A 42 27.40 14.94 -7.42
C THR A 42 25.95 14.56 -7.70
N PRO A 43 25.19 15.38 -8.46
CA PRO A 43 23.85 15.03 -8.88
C PRO A 43 23.82 13.67 -9.58
N TYR A 44 23.01 12.74 -9.07
CA TYR A 44 22.86 11.42 -9.67
C TYR A 44 21.96 11.51 -10.90
N ILE A 45 22.46 11.04 -12.04
CA ILE A 45 21.71 10.97 -13.30
C ILE A 45 21.05 9.59 -13.35
N LEU A 46 19.74 9.56 -13.61
CA LEU A 46 19.01 8.31 -13.68
C LEU A 46 19.46 7.49 -14.90
N PRO A 47 19.67 6.16 -14.72
CA PRO A 47 20.06 5.28 -15.81
C PRO A 47 19.15 5.42 -17.04
N GLY A 48 19.76 5.40 -18.22
CA GLY A 48 19.01 5.52 -19.49
C GLY A 48 18.43 6.90 -19.78
N THR A 49 18.77 7.93 -19.01
CA THR A 49 18.24 9.30 -19.21
C THR A 49 19.30 10.39 -18.99
N ASP A 50 18.95 11.62 -19.39
CA ASP A 50 19.68 12.84 -19.04
C ASP A 50 19.11 13.52 -17.77
N SER A 51 18.23 12.84 -17.04
CA SER A 51 17.45 13.45 -15.97
C SER A 51 18.08 13.21 -14.59
N ILE A 52 18.17 14.29 -13.80
CA ILE A 52 18.76 14.27 -12.47
C ILE A 52 17.74 13.77 -11.45
N LEU A 53 18.15 12.86 -10.56
CA LEU A 53 17.36 12.43 -9.42
C LEU A 53 17.01 13.64 -8.53
N THR A 54 15.73 13.98 -8.49
CA THR A 54 15.21 15.10 -7.70
C THR A 54 15.51 14.89 -6.22
N SER A 55 16.11 15.89 -5.56
CA SER A 55 16.49 15.80 -4.15
C SER A 55 15.42 16.30 -3.17
N THR A 56 14.45 17.08 -3.65
CA THR A 56 13.45 17.76 -2.83
C THR A 56 12.06 17.58 -3.45
N PHE A 57 11.14 16.96 -2.71
CA PHE A 57 9.76 16.74 -3.15
C PHE A 57 8.78 17.49 -2.25
N THR A 58 8.92 17.29 -0.95
CA THR A 58 8.04 17.82 0.10
C THR A 58 8.69 18.92 0.94
N LYS A 59 10.01 19.10 0.79
CA LYS A 59 10.86 19.97 1.64
C LYS A 59 11.06 19.42 3.06
N PHE A 60 10.55 18.24 3.37
CA PHE A 60 10.82 17.55 4.63
C PHE A 60 11.89 16.47 4.42
N LYS A 61 13.12 16.77 4.84
CA LYS A 61 14.32 15.98 4.50
C LYS A 61 14.18 14.46 4.71
N PRO A 62 13.66 13.94 5.84
CA PRO A 62 13.56 12.49 6.03
C PRO A 62 12.61 11.84 5.04
N LEU A 63 11.50 12.50 4.73
CA LEU A 63 10.52 12.02 3.76
C LEU A 63 11.08 12.10 2.34
N ASP A 64 11.75 13.20 2.00
CA ASP A 64 12.38 13.35 0.68
C ASP A 64 13.47 12.29 0.46
N TYR A 65 14.22 11.90 1.50
CA TYR A 65 15.19 10.80 1.41
C TYR A 65 14.52 9.46 1.07
N ILE A 66 13.42 9.12 1.75
CA ILE A 66 12.65 7.90 1.47
C ILE A 66 12.10 7.93 0.04
N LEU A 67 11.56 9.06 -0.40
CA LEU A 67 11.02 9.20 -1.76
C LEU A 67 12.11 9.06 -2.83
N ARG A 68 13.29 9.63 -2.61
CA ARG A 68 14.45 9.44 -3.51
C ARG A 68 14.84 7.97 -3.61
N LEU A 69 14.90 7.28 -2.47
CA LEU A 69 15.20 5.84 -2.43
C LEU A 69 14.18 5.04 -3.22
N LEU A 70 12.88 5.32 -3.06
CA LEU A 70 11.82 4.64 -3.78
C LEU A 70 11.85 4.93 -5.29
N VAL A 71 12.09 6.18 -5.70
CA VAL A 71 12.27 6.55 -7.12
C VAL A 71 13.40 5.74 -7.74
N LEU A 72 14.56 5.74 -7.10
CA LEU A 72 15.74 5.07 -7.61
C LEU A 72 15.56 3.55 -7.65
N PHE A 73 14.96 2.97 -6.61
CA PHE A 73 14.70 1.54 -6.53
C PHE A 73 13.75 1.04 -7.62
N TRP A 74 12.68 1.79 -7.90
CA TRP A 74 11.67 1.40 -8.89
C TRP A 74 11.99 1.86 -10.32
N TRP A 75 13.02 2.67 -10.52
CA TRP A 75 13.33 3.31 -11.80
C TRP A 75 13.38 2.31 -12.96
N GLU A 76 14.19 1.27 -12.83
CA GLU A 76 14.40 0.22 -13.84
C GLU A 76 13.14 -0.61 -14.14
N THR A 77 12.16 -0.58 -13.24
CA THR A 77 10.86 -1.24 -13.47
C THR A 77 9.97 -0.38 -14.38
N LEU A 78 10.17 0.94 -14.37
CA LEU A 78 9.24 1.93 -14.91
C LEU A 78 9.72 2.58 -16.19
N ASP A 79 11.02 2.73 -16.37
CA ASP A 79 11.60 3.32 -17.58
C ASP A 79 11.39 2.44 -18.83
N GLY A 80 11.12 1.14 -18.61
CA GLY A 80 10.92 0.15 -19.67
C GLY A 80 12.21 -0.26 -20.38
N SER A 81 13.39 0.17 -19.89
CA SER A 81 14.67 -0.20 -20.47
C SER A 81 15.03 -1.66 -20.21
N HIS A 82 14.50 -2.22 -19.12
CA HIS A 82 14.64 -3.63 -18.72
C HIS A 82 13.27 -4.33 -18.69
N PRO A 83 12.79 -4.87 -19.83
CA PRO A 83 11.44 -5.46 -19.92
C PRO A 83 11.23 -6.62 -18.95
N ASP A 84 12.28 -7.37 -18.60
CA ASP A 84 12.23 -8.44 -17.61
C ASP A 84 11.90 -7.89 -16.21
N THR A 85 12.53 -6.78 -15.81
CA THR A 85 12.28 -6.09 -14.54
C THR A 85 10.88 -5.48 -14.52
N SER A 86 10.45 -4.84 -15.61
CA SER A 86 9.08 -4.33 -15.75
C SER A 86 8.03 -5.44 -15.65
N ALA A 87 8.27 -6.61 -16.28
CA ALA A 87 7.37 -7.76 -16.20
C ALA A 87 7.23 -8.30 -14.77
N ILE A 88 8.33 -8.34 -14.01
CA ILE A 88 8.32 -8.67 -12.58
C ILE A 88 7.49 -7.64 -11.80
N GLY A 89 7.60 -6.35 -12.13
CA GLY A 89 6.75 -5.30 -11.57
C GLY A 89 5.25 -5.57 -11.76
N PHE A 90 4.83 -5.93 -12.98
CA PHE A 90 3.44 -6.30 -13.26
C PHE A 90 3.00 -7.56 -12.50
N TYR A 91 3.87 -8.55 -12.39
CA TYR A 91 3.61 -9.75 -11.59
C TYR A 91 3.36 -9.40 -10.11
N PHE A 92 4.21 -8.57 -9.51
CA PHE A 92 4.02 -8.12 -8.13
C PHE A 92 2.78 -7.26 -7.94
N LEU A 93 2.47 -6.40 -8.90
CA LEU A 93 1.23 -5.61 -8.89
C LEU A 93 -0.01 -6.52 -8.87
N GLY A 94 0.00 -7.60 -9.66
CA GLY A 94 -1.07 -8.59 -9.68
C GLY A 94 -1.26 -9.32 -8.34
N GLN A 95 -0.20 -9.46 -7.54
CA GLN A 95 -0.28 -10.04 -6.19
C GLN A 95 -0.72 -9.02 -5.13
N LEU A 96 -0.28 -7.77 -5.28
CA LEU A 96 -0.56 -6.70 -4.33
C LEU A 96 -2.06 -6.39 -4.26
N LEU A 97 -2.74 -6.27 -5.41
CA LEU A 97 -4.16 -5.90 -5.45
C LEU A 97 -5.05 -6.84 -4.62
N PRO A 98 -4.97 -8.18 -4.76
CA PRO A 98 -5.66 -9.12 -3.87
C PRO A 98 -5.35 -8.93 -2.38
N CYS A 99 -4.08 -8.65 -2.03
CA CYS A 99 -3.70 -8.39 -0.64
C CYS A 99 -4.41 -7.15 -0.08
N ILE A 100 -4.44 -6.04 -0.85
CA ILE A 100 -5.16 -4.83 -0.47
C ILE A 100 -6.65 -5.14 -0.28
N VAL A 101 -7.26 -5.84 -1.24
CA VAL A 101 -8.67 -6.23 -1.16
C VAL A 101 -8.97 -7.01 0.11
N ILE A 102 -8.19 -8.04 0.42
CA ILE A 102 -8.38 -8.88 1.61
C ILE A 102 -8.30 -8.04 2.89
N VAL A 103 -7.29 -7.17 3.00
CA VAL A 103 -7.03 -6.33 4.17
C VAL A 103 -8.17 -5.33 4.41
N TYR A 104 -8.70 -4.70 3.35
CA TYR A 104 -9.84 -3.79 3.45
C TYR A 104 -11.17 -4.51 3.73
N LEU A 105 -11.43 -5.63 3.05
CA LEU A 105 -12.64 -6.42 3.32
C LEU A 105 -12.67 -6.91 4.76
N ASP A 106 -11.52 -7.30 5.30
CA ASP A 106 -11.42 -7.71 6.69
C ASP A 106 -11.71 -6.56 7.66
N ALA A 107 -11.18 -5.38 7.38
CA ALA A 107 -11.45 -4.16 8.15
C ALA A 107 -12.92 -3.72 8.13
N LEU A 108 -13.71 -4.20 7.17
CA LEU A 108 -15.14 -3.94 7.00
C LEU A 108 -16.03 -5.01 7.65
N ARG A 109 -15.46 -6.07 8.22
CA ARG A 109 -16.20 -7.13 8.89
C ARG A 109 -16.63 -6.75 10.31
N GLY A 110 -17.71 -7.39 10.76
CA GLY A 110 -18.18 -7.30 12.14
C GLY A 110 -18.90 -5.99 12.47
N GLU A 111 -19.09 -5.74 13.77
CA GLU A 111 -19.98 -4.69 14.26
C GLU A 111 -19.37 -3.28 14.23
N LYS A 112 -18.03 -3.19 14.23
CA LYS A 112 -17.27 -1.93 14.28
C LYS A 112 -16.25 -1.87 13.14
N PRO A 113 -16.71 -1.70 11.88
CA PRO A 113 -15.80 -1.57 10.74
C PRO A 113 -14.89 -0.35 10.92
N SER A 114 -13.61 -0.50 10.59
CA SER A 114 -12.63 0.59 10.71
C SER A 114 -11.50 0.46 9.70
N LEU A 115 -11.37 1.47 8.84
CA LEU A 115 -10.34 1.52 7.81
C LEU A 115 -9.01 2.10 8.31
N VAL A 116 -8.91 2.45 9.60
CA VAL A 116 -7.67 3.04 10.14
C VAL A 116 -6.53 2.02 10.11
N LYS A 117 -6.79 0.80 10.62
CA LYS A 117 -5.79 -0.28 10.64
C LYS A 117 -5.25 -0.66 9.25
N PRO A 118 -6.10 -0.98 8.25
CA PRO A 118 -5.61 -1.32 6.92
C PRO A 118 -4.84 -0.16 6.27
N THR A 119 -5.28 1.09 6.50
CA THR A 119 -4.59 2.28 5.97
C THR A 119 -3.21 2.45 6.62
N LEU A 120 -3.10 2.34 7.94
CA LEU A 120 -1.80 2.41 8.64
C LEU A 120 -0.85 1.29 8.18
N TRP A 121 -1.37 0.09 7.97
CA TRP A 121 -0.57 -1.01 7.45
C TRP A 121 -0.14 -0.77 6.00
N LEU A 122 -1.00 -0.22 5.14
CA LEU A 122 -0.61 0.16 3.78
C LEU A 122 0.48 1.22 3.80
N LEU A 123 0.37 2.25 4.63
CA LEU A 123 1.43 3.26 4.77
C LEU A 123 2.76 2.64 5.21
N LEU A 124 2.73 1.66 6.11
CA LEU A 124 3.91 0.89 6.49
C LEU A 124 4.45 0.05 5.32
N PHE A 125 3.55 -0.57 4.55
CA PHE A 125 3.89 -1.34 3.36
C PHE A 125 4.52 -0.48 2.26
N GLN A 126 4.10 0.78 2.07
CA GLN A 126 4.68 1.69 1.06
C GLN A 126 6.16 2.01 1.33
N VAL A 127 6.55 2.08 2.62
CA VAL A 127 7.95 2.32 3.04
C VAL A 127 8.72 1.00 3.13
N GLY A 128 8.03 -0.09 3.43
CA GLY A 128 8.59 -1.43 3.48
C GLY A 128 8.33 -2.23 2.20
N THR A 129 8.36 -3.55 2.34
CA THR A 129 7.89 -4.48 1.30
C THR A 129 6.84 -5.40 1.92
N VAL A 130 5.94 -5.97 1.11
CA VAL A 130 4.91 -6.88 1.63
C VAL A 130 5.51 -8.09 2.37
N GLY A 131 6.70 -8.55 1.95
CA GLY A 131 7.41 -9.63 2.65
C GLY A 131 7.96 -9.22 4.02
N ALA A 132 8.23 -7.92 4.23
CA ALA A 132 8.68 -7.37 5.51
C ALA A 132 7.53 -6.87 6.39
N THR A 133 6.35 -6.57 5.85
CA THR A 133 5.25 -5.95 6.61
C THR A 133 4.00 -6.82 6.70
N GLY A 134 3.82 -7.80 5.81
CA GLY A 134 2.63 -8.64 5.75
C GLY A 134 2.43 -9.50 7.01
N PHE A 135 3.53 -9.98 7.61
CA PHE A 135 3.46 -10.75 8.85
C PHE A 135 2.96 -9.89 10.03
N ILE A 136 3.23 -8.59 10.03
CA ILE A 136 2.76 -7.65 11.06
C ILE A 136 1.23 -7.58 11.02
N TRP A 137 0.64 -7.48 9.81
CA TRP A 137 -0.81 -7.56 9.63
C TRP A 137 -1.35 -8.89 10.11
N ALA A 138 -0.74 -10.00 9.71
CA ALA A 138 -1.18 -11.34 10.10
C ALA A 138 -1.17 -11.53 11.63
N ILE A 139 -0.13 -11.05 12.33
CA ILE A 139 -0.07 -11.07 13.79
C ILE A 139 -1.17 -10.19 14.40
N ALA A 140 -1.31 -8.95 13.91
CA ALA A 140 -2.34 -8.03 14.39
C ALA A 140 -3.74 -8.63 14.21
N TYR A 141 -3.97 -9.32 13.09
CA TYR A 141 -5.19 -10.06 12.81
C TYR A 141 -5.42 -11.20 13.80
N ILE A 142 -4.44 -12.08 14.00
CA ILE A 142 -4.54 -13.22 14.93
C ILE A 142 -4.81 -12.76 16.38
N ILE A 143 -4.23 -11.62 16.78
CA ILE A 143 -4.40 -11.07 18.13
C ILE A 143 -5.77 -10.38 18.29
N SER A 144 -6.17 -9.56 17.32
CA SER A 144 -7.31 -8.65 17.49
C SER A 144 -8.62 -9.15 16.87
N SER A 145 -8.56 -10.07 15.90
CA SER A 145 -9.74 -10.51 15.19
C SER A 145 -10.66 -11.36 16.08
N PRO A 146 -11.96 -11.06 16.12
CA PRO A 146 -12.95 -11.93 16.73
C PRO A 146 -12.95 -13.32 16.08
N THR A 147 -12.75 -13.43 14.76
CA THR A 147 -12.90 -14.70 14.01
C THR A 147 -11.88 -15.77 14.38
N VAL A 148 -10.78 -15.40 15.04
CA VAL A 148 -9.68 -16.31 15.41
C VAL A 148 -9.85 -16.86 16.84
N ARG A 149 -10.84 -16.37 17.61
CA ARG A 149 -11.04 -16.82 18.99
C ARG A 149 -11.71 -18.21 19.00
N LEU A 150 -11.08 -19.16 19.69
CA LEU A 150 -11.47 -20.59 19.73
C LEU A 150 -12.79 -20.90 20.46
N LYS A 151 -13.44 -19.91 21.10
CA LYS A 151 -14.62 -20.12 21.96
C LYS A 151 -15.64 -19.00 21.78
N ILE A 152 -16.30 -18.97 20.63
CA ILE A 152 -17.37 -18.01 20.34
C ILE A 152 -18.58 -18.79 19.81
N PRO A 153 -19.81 -18.44 20.22
CA PRO A 153 -21.01 -19.01 19.63
C PRO A 153 -21.04 -18.85 18.10
N ALA A 154 -21.58 -19.84 17.40
CA ALA A 154 -21.61 -19.88 15.93
C ALA A 154 -22.29 -18.64 15.32
N ASP A 155 -23.36 -18.14 15.93
CA ASP A 155 -24.07 -16.95 15.45
C ASP A 155 -23.22 -15.68 15.54
N THR A 156 -22.43 -15.55 16.61
CA THR A 156 -21.52 -14.42 16.79
C THR A 156 -20.35 -14.51 15.81
N LEU A 157 -19.84 -15.73 15.56
CA LEU A 157 -18.82 -15.96 14.55
C LEU A 157 -19.32 -15.63 13.14
N ARG A 158 -20.54 -16.07 12.79
CA ARG A 158 -21.21 -15.73 11.52
C ARG A 158 -21.32 -14.22 11.36
N ARG A 159 -21.90 -13.52 12.34
CA ARG A 159 -22.02 -12.05 12.31
C ARG A 159 -20.68 -11.34 12.19
N SER A 160 -19.66 -11.81 12.91
CA SER A 160 -18.30 -11.23 12.88
C SER A 160 -17.55 -11.51 11.57
N SER A 161 -17.96 -12.53 10.81
CA SER A 161 -17.32 -12.89 9.54
C SER A 161 -17.97 -12.22 8.33
N MET A 162 -19.21 -11.75 8.49
CA MET A 162 -19.95 -11.06 7.44
C MET A 162 -19.56 -9.59 7.33
N ILE A 163 -19.61 -9.09 6.11
CA ILE A 163 -19.53 -7.66 5.82
C ILE A 163 -20.92 -7.07 6.06
N ARG A 164 -20.98 -5.94 6.76
CA ARG A 164 -22.25 -5.33 7.17
C ARG A 164 -23.14 -4.91 5.99
N SER A 165 -22.53 -4.45 4.90
CA SER A 165 -23.25 -4.04 3.69
C SER A 165 -22.55 -4.56 2.43
N PRO A 166 -23.28 -5.18 1.48
CA PRO A 166 -22.72 -5.59 0.19
C PRO A 166 -22.22 -4.40 -0.65
N VAL A 167 -22.74 -3.19 -0.39
CA VAL A 167 -22.29 -1.95 -1.03
C VAL A 167 -20.79 -1.73 -0.80
N TYR A 168 -20.24 -2.12 0.35
CA TYR A 168 -18.81 -1.95 0.61
C TYR A 168 -17.93 -2.80 -0.29
N VAL A 169 -18.40 -3.99 -0.67
CA VAL A 169 -17.70 -4.85 -1.64
C VAL A 169 -17.76 -4.23 -3.03
N LEU A 170 -18.94 -3.71 -3.40
CA LEU A 170 -19.16 -3.07 -4.70
C LEU A 170 -18.32 -1.79 -4.87
N LEU A 171 -18.14 -1.02 -3.79
CA LEU A 171 -17.35 0.22 -3.81
C LEU A 171 -15.84 -0.02 -3.76
N LEU A 172 -15.38 -1.23 -3.41
CA LEU A 172 -13.96 -1.50 -3.25
C LEU A 172 -13.21 -1.45 -4.58
N LEU A 173 -13.75 -2.07 -5.64
CA LEU A 173 -13.15 -2.03 -6.98
C LEU A 173 -13.04 -0.62 -7.56
N PRO A 174 -14.10 0.21 -7.59
CA PRO A 174 -13.96 1.59 -8.05
C PRO A 174 -13.04 2.40 -7.12
N ALA A 175 -13.02 2.15 -5.80
CA ALA A 175 -12.07 2.81 -4.91
C ALA A 175 -10.62 2.45 -5.24
N LEU A 176 -10.31 1.20 -5.58
CA LEU A 176 -8.99 0.77 -6.01
C LEU A 176 -8.64 1.33 -7.41
N ALA A 177 -9.60 1.33 -8.34
CA ALA A 177 -9.39 1.93 -9.65
C ALA A 177 -9.09 3.42 -9.54
N LEU A 178 -9.87 4.17 -8.75
CA LEU A 178 -9.69 5.62 -8.55
C LEU A 178 -8.46 5.95 -7.69
N GLY A 179 -8.20 5.16 -6.65
CA GLY A 179 -7.16 5.41 -5.65
C GLY A 179 -5.77 4.92 -6.06
N TYR A 180 -5.71 3.85 -6.86
CA TYR A 180 -4.46 3.20 -7.27
C TYR A 180 -4.30 3.16 -8.79
N GLY A 181 -5.31 2.69 -9.52
CA GLY A 181 -5.23 2.49 -10.97
C GLY A 181 -5.06 3.80 -11.76
N ILE A 182 -5.92 4.79 -11.53
CA ILE A 182 -5.87 6.07 -12.23
C ILE A 182 -4.57 6.83 -11.94
N PRO A 183 -4.12 6.99 -10.68
CA PRO A 183 -2.82 7.59 -10.40
C PRO A 183 -1.67 6.86 -11.10
N ALA A 184 -1.66 5.52 -11.09
CA ALA A 184 -0.64 4.73 -11.78
C ALA A 184 -0.67 4.95 -13.31
N LEU A 185 -1.86 5.09 -13.92
CA LEU A 185 -2.00 5.42 -15.33
C LEU A 185 -1.50 6.83 -15.64
N PHE A 186 -1.78 7.82 -14.79
CA PHE A 186 -1.24 9.16 -14.98
C PHE A 186 0.28 9.20 -14.84
N MET A 187 0.87 8.34 -14.01
CA MET A 187 2.33 8.20 -13.89
C MET A 187 2.97 7.56 -15.14
N SER A 188 2.26 6.67 -15.84
CA SER A 188 2.80 6.00 -17.03
C SER A 188 2.67 6.83 -18.31
N LEU A 189 2.03 8.00 -18.26
CA LEU A 189 1.95 8.88 -19.41
C LEU A 189 3.34 9.46 -19.74
N PRO A 190 3.77 9.42 -21.01
CA PRO A 190 5.04 10.00 -21.42
C PRO A 190 5.01 11.52 -21.25
N SER A 191 6.04 12.06 -20.60
CA SER A 191 6.26 13.49 -20.50
C SER A 191 6.50 14.06 -21.90
N SER A 192 5.71 15.03 -22.35
CA SER A 192 6.01 15.74 -23.59
C SER A 192 7.38 16.42 -23.44
N SER A 193 8.24 16.22 -24.42
CA SER A 193 9.65 16.67 -24.47
C SER A 193 9.84 18.19 -24.48
N THR A 194 8.81 18.97 -24.16
CA THR A 194 8.77 20.43 -24.32
C THR A 194 8.38 21.19 -23.05
N SER A 195 8.09 20.53 -21.92
CA SER A 195 7.81 21.24 -20.66
C SER A 195 8.43 20.54 -19.46
N ASN A 196 9.52 21.13 -18.97
CA ASN A 196 10.02 21.02 -17.59
C ASN A 196 10.14 19.58 -17.00
N PRO A 197 11.37 19.02 -16.87
CA PRO A 197 11.59 17.74 -16.19
C PRO A 197 10.99 17.59 -14.77
N PRO A 198 10.71 18.64 -13.97
CA PRO A 198 10.08 18.50 -12.66
C PRO A 198 8.72 17.79 -12.62
N LEU A 199 7.93 17.77 -13.71
CA LEU A 199 6.56 17.25 -13.66
C LEU A 199 6.50 15.74 -13.47
N HIS A 200 7.34 14.96 -14.16
CA HIS A 200 7.34 13.49 -14.06
C HIS A 200 7.81 13.02 -12.68
N TYR A 201 8.87 13.64 -12.14
CA TYR A 201 9.35 13.42 -10.77
C TYR A 201 8.34 13.84 -9.71
N SER A 202 7.66 14.97 -9.93
CA SER A 202 6.63 15.45 -9.01
C SER A 202 5.42 14.55 -9.03
N PHE A 203 4.96 14.03 -10.18
CA PHE A 203 3.88 13.06 -10.23
C PHE A 203 4.29 11.70 -9.67
N PHE A 204 5.51 11.24 -9.93
CA PHE A 204 6.03 10.01 -9.35
C PHE A 204 6.11 10.10 -7.82
N ALA A 205 6.67 11.18 -7.28
CA ALA A 205 6.73 11.44 -5.84
C ALA A 205 5.41 11.96 -5.23
N LEU A 206 4.46 12.47 -6.01
CA LEU A 206 3.08 12.76 -5.58
C LEU A 206 2.19 11.52 -5.67
N SER A 207 2.61 10.45 -6.33
CA SER A 207 1.87 9.18 -6.31
C SER A 207 2.45 8.22 -5.29
N TYR A 208 3.78 8.11 -5.19
CA TYR A 208 4.47 7.37 -4.11
C TYR A 208 4.50 8.13 -2.78
N GLY A 209 4.71 9.45 -2.81
CA GLY A 209 4.83 10.30 -1.62
C GLY A 209 3.58 11.03 -1.21
N LYS A 210 2.48 10.89 -1.93
CA LYS A 210 1.19 11.26 -1.39
C LYS A 210 0.62 10.04 -0.69
N TYR A 211 1.10 9.90 0.55
CA TYR A 211 0.41 9.35 1.71
C TYR A 211 -1.11 9.62 1.71
N CYS A 212 -1.59 10.63 0.97
CA CYS A 212 -2.99 10.95 0.79
C CYS A 212 -3.76 10.14 -0.27
N HIS A 213 -3.17 9.29 -1.13
CA HIS A 213 -3.98 8.48 -2.07
C HIS A 213 -4.67 7.31 -1.38
N ASP A 214 -3.94 6.55 -0.56
CA ASP A 214 -4.51 5.52 0.33
C ASP A 214 -5.42 6.15 1.40
N LEU A 215 -5.05 7.33 1.90
CA LEU A 215 -5.90 8.14 2.78
C LEU A 215 -7.14 8.67 2.04
N PHE A 216 -7.06 8.99 0.74
CA PHE A 216 -8.18 9.46 -0.06
C PHE A 216 -9.11 8.32 -0.43
N SER A 217 -8.62 7.14 -0.81
CA SER A 217 -9.47 5.96 -0.96
C SER A 217 -10.07 5.55 0.39
N ALA A 218 -9.33 5.62 1.50
CA ALA A 218 -9.87 5.35 2.84
C ALA A 218 -10.85 6.44 3.33
N GLN A 219 -10.61 7.72 3.02
CA GLN A 219 -11.50 8.85 3.34
C GLN A 219 -12.70 8.90 2.41
N LEU A 220 -12.57 8.53 1.14
CA LEU A 220 -13.67 8.37 0.19
C LEU A 220 -14.52 7.18 0.61
N LEU A 221 -13.92 6.03 0.95
CA LEU A 221 -14.67 4.92 1.53
C LEU A 221 -15.31 5.35 2.85
N GLN A 222 -14.61 6.05 3.75
CA GLN A 222 -15.19 6.58 5.00
C GLN A 222 -16.32 7.58 4.76
N ALA A 223 -16.21 8.46 3.77
CA ALA A 223 -17.22 9.45 3.42
C ALA A 223 -18.45 8.78 2.80
N LEU A 224 -18.24 7.80 1.91
CA LEU A 224 -19.29 6.96 1.35
C LEU A 224 -19.96 6.10 2.45
N MET A 225 -19.18 5.55 3.37
CA MET A 225 -19.69 4.82 4.54
C MET A 225 -20.47 5.73 5.50
N ALA A 226 -19.99 6.95 5.77
CA ALA A 226 -20.65 7.91 6.65
C ALA A 226 -22.00 8.39 6.08
N LYS A 227 -22.11 8.46 4.75
CA LYS A 227 -23.36 8.80 4.06
C LYS A 227 -24.40 7.68 4.13
N GLU A 228 -23.96 6.42 4.11
CA GLU A 228 -24.82 5.23 4.27
C GLU A 228 -25.20 4.93 5.74
N LEU A 229 -24.43 5.43 6.72
CA LEU A 229 -24.71 5.25 8.15
C LEU A 229 -25.70 6.28 8.73
N GLN A 230 -26.11 7.28 7.96
CA GLN A 230 -27.23 8.14 8.37
C GLN A 230 -28.51 7.32 8.34
N PRO A 231 -29.23 7.16 9.48
CA PRO A 231 -30.53 6.51 9.45
C PRO A 231 -31.45 7.27 8.49
N PRO A 232 -32.33 6.59 7.75
CA PRO A 232 -33.33 7.27 6.96
C PRO A 232 -34.09 8.21 7.91
N THR A 233 -34.06 9.51 7.60
CA THR A 233 -34.88 10.50 8.29
C THR A 233 -36.30 9.98 8.23
N THR A 234 -36.80 9.50 9.37
CA THR A 234 -38.18 9.08 9.52
C THR A 234 -39.02 10.28 9.12
N PHE A 235 -39.68 10.19 7.96
CA PHE A 235 -40.74 11.11 7.60
C PHE A 235 -41.73 11.06 8.77
N MET A 236 -41.80 12.14 9.54
CA MET A 236 -42.89 12.33 10.47
C MET A 236 -44.16 12.32 9.62
N GLN A 237 -44.93 11.25 9.74
CA GLN A 237 -46.35 11.27 9.43
C GLN A 237 -46.96 12.30 10.37
N SER A 238 -47.28 13.47 9.83
CA SER A 238 -48.23 14.39 10.43
C SER A 238 -49.62 13.80 10.22
N GLU A 239 -50.18 13.22 11.28
CA GLU A 239 -51.63 13.21 11.50
C GLU A 239 -52.13 14.61 11.87
#